data_AF-H8KB37-F1
#
_entry.id   AF-H8KB37-F1
#
_cell.length_a   1.000
_cell.length_b   1.000
_cell.length_c   1.000
_cell.angle_alpha   90.00
_cell.angle_beta   90.00
_cell.angle_gamma   90.00
#
_symmetry.space_group_name_H-M   'P 1'
#
loop_
_entity.id
_entity.type
_entity.pdbx_description
1 polymer ?
#
loop_
_entity_poly.entity_id
_entity_poly.type
_entity_poly.pdbx_seq_one_letter_code
_entity_poly.pdbx_strand_id
1 'polypeptide(L)'
;MLTTSLSRQKCYFDYIAAGIDTGITYCSHKVITECKRNIAHSYKNSGVVFLNLKNMQEKQDKNMLLETLQNSKCDFSFPDQDLLNVAFQHYIYPLSMRWNFFTYFETQSPYFSYFILHYAGT
;
A
#
# COMPACT_ATOMS: atom_id res chain seq x y z
N MET A 1 -31.44 27.23 9.75
CA MET A 1 -29.98 26.97 9.82
C MET A 1 -29.80 25.47 10.03
N LEU A 2 -29.56 24.71 8.96
CA LEU A 2 -29.34 23.26 9.03
C LEU A 2 -27.84 23.03 9.20
N THR A 3 -27.40 22.75 10.43
CA THR A 3 -26.04 22.30 10.71
C THR A 3 -25.95 20.81 10.41
N THR A 4 -25.48 20.45 9.22
CA THR A 4 -25.07 19.06 8.93
C THR A 4 -23.72 18.81 9.59
N SER A 5 -23.74 18.23 10.79
CA SER A 5 -22.52 17.65 11.37
C SER A 5 -22.14 16.43 10.55
N LEU A 6 -21.20 16.59 9.62
CA LEU A 6 -20.50 15.47 8.99
C LEU A 6 -19.78 14.70 10.10
N SER A 7 -20.36 13.60 10.55
CA SER A 7 -19.67 12.63 11.40
C SER A 7 -18.45 12.14 10.63
N ARG A 8 -17.26 12.59 11.02
CA ARG A 8 -16.00 12.07 10.46
C ARG A 8 -15.95 10.58 10.78
N GLN A 9 -16.18 9.74 9.77
CA GLN A 9 -15.95 8.31 9.87
C GLN A 9 -14.47 8.11 10.19
N LYS A 10 -14.15 7.69 11.42
CA LYS A 10 -12.78 7.36 11.81
C LYS A 10 -12.38 6.10 11.04
N CYS A 11 -11.51 6.25 10.04
CA CYS A 11 -10.83 5.10 9.45
C CYS A 11 -9.86 4.54 10.50
N TYR A 12 -10.09 3.31 10.95
CA TYR A 12 -9.18 2.59 11.83
C TYR A 12 -8.42 1.58 10.98
N PHE A 13 -7.09 1.69 10.95
CA PHE A 13 -6.20 0.70 10.39
C PHE A 13 -5.17 0.32 11.44
N ASP A 14 -4.82 -0.97 11.50
CA ASP A 14 -4.00 -1.47 12.59
C ASP A 14 -2.56 -0.99 12.44
N TYR A 15 -1.94 -1.20 11.28
CA TYR A 15 -0.53 -0.85 11.08
C TYR A 15 -0.32 0.09 9.90
N ILE A 16 -0.79 -0.31 8.71
CA ILE A 16 -0.44 0.38 7.47
C ILE A 16 -1.70 0.70 6.66
N ALA A 17 -1.71 1.85 5.99
CA ALA A 17 -2.60 2.10 4.88
C ALA A 17 -1.81 2.58 3.66
N ALA A 18 -2.11 2.04 2.48
CA ALA A 18 -1.42 2.37 1.24
C ALA A 18 -2.36 2.23 0.02
N GLY A 19 -2.06 2.97 -1.05
CA GLY A 19 -2.80 2.89 -2.31
C GLY A 19 -2.56 1.56 -3.02
N ILE A 20 -3.57 1.04 -3.74
CA ILE A 20 -3.36 -0.13 -4.60
C ILE A 20 -2.40 0.27 -5.72
N ASP A 21 -1.38 -0.56 -5.94
CA ASP A 21 -0.57 -0.43 -7.13
C ASP A 21 -1.30 -1.15 -8.28
N THR A 22 -1.73 -0.38 -9.28
CA THR A 22 -2.29 -0.94 -10.51
C THR A 22 -1.32 -0.78 -11.68
N GLY A 23 -0.11 -0.26 -11.41
CA GLY A 23 1.02 -0.24 -12.31
C GLY A 23 1.58 -1.65 -12.43
N ILE A 24 0.99 -2.42 -13.35
CA ILE A 24 1.56 -3.64 -13.96
C ILE A 24 1.58 -4.89 -13.06
N THR A 25 1.06 -5.97 -13.64
CA THR A 25 1.19 -7.37 -13.19
C THR A 25 2.63 -7.79 -12.89
N TYR A 26 3.63 -7.14 -13.52
CA TYR A 26 5.06 -7.42 -13.44
C TYR A 26 5.62 -7.17 -12.03
N CYS A 27 5.24 -6.06 -11.38
CA CYS A 27 5.75 -5.71 -10.06
C CYS A 27 5.34 -6.75 -9.01
N SER A 28 4.10 -7.24 -9.09
CA SER A 28 3.63 -8.32 -8.21
C SER A 28 4.10 -9.72 -8.64
N HIS A 29 4.47 -9.91 -9.91
CA HIS A 29 4.80 -11.23 -10.46
C HIS A 29 5.96 -11.89 -9.72
N LYS A 30 7.06 -11.15 -9.52
CA LYS A 30 8.23 -11.68 -8.82
C LYS A 30 7.89 -12.08 -7.39
N VAL A 31 7.08 -11.27 -6.70
CA VAL A 31 6.63 -11.60 -5.34
C VAL A 31 5.73 -12.85 -5.33
N ILE A 32 4.88 -13.02 -6.32
CA ILE A 32 4.01 -14.19 -6.44
C ILE A 32 4.82 -15.45 -6.76
N THR A 33 5.74 -15.39 -7.71
CA THR A 33 6.48 -16.56 -8.18
C THR A 33 7.64 -16.93 -7.27
N GLU A 34 8.42 -15.95 -6.82
CA GLU A 34 9.65 -16.18 -6.06
C GLU A 34 9.40 -16.17 -4.56
N CYS A 35 8.62 -15.20 -4.05
CA CYS A 35 8.27 -15.19 -2.62
C CYS A 35 7.16 -16.20 -2.29
N LYS A 36 6.52 -16.82 -3.30
CA LYS A 36 5.36 -17.73 -3.16
C LYS A 36 4.21 -17.12 -2.35
N ARG A 37 3.97 -15.81 -2.52
CA ARG A 37 2.91 -15.08 -1.81
C ARG A 37 1.79 -14.68 -2.78
N ASN A 38 0.55 -15.02 -2.43
CA ASN A 38 -0.60 -14.64 -3.25
C ASN A 38 -1.04 -13.20 -2.96
N ILE A 39 -0.50 -12.23 -3.70
CA ILE A 39 -0.77 -10.79 -3.50
C ILE A 39 -1.28 -10.04 -4.75
N ALA A 40 -1.60 -10.77 -5.83
CA ALA A 40 -1.91 -10.20 -7.14
C ALA A 40 -3.04 -9.15 -7.12
N HIS A 41 -3.98 -9.26 -6.19
CA HIS A 41 -5.14 -8.36 -6.07
C HIS A 41 -5.04 -7.38 -4.89
N SER A 42 -3.95 -7.42 -4.14
CA SER A 42 -3.76 -6.61 -2.93
C SER A 42 -2.44 -5.86 -2.90
N TYR A 43 -1.60 -5.96 -3.93
CA TYR A 43 -0.32 -5.28 -4.01
C TYR A 43 -0.49 -3.75 -3.93
N LYS A 44 0.27 -3.13 -3.02
CA LYS A 44 0.16 -1.71 -2.67
C LYS A 44 1.38 -0.96 -3.08
N ASN A 45 1.19 0.28 -3.52
CA ASN A 45 2.25 1.17 -3.90
C ASN A 45 2.88 1.81 -2.64
N SER A 46 4.21 1.81 -2.55
CA SER A 46 4.95 2.35 -1.39
C SER A 46 5.18 3.87 -1.45
N GLY A 47 4.84 4.54 -2.56
CA GLY A 47 5.05 5.98 -2.72
C GLY A 47 4.29 6.85 -1.72
N VAL A 48 3.14 6.38 -1.25
CA VAL A 48 2.38 7.01 -0.16
C VAL A 48 1.88 5.95 0.80
N VAL A 49 2.41 6.00 2.02
CA VAL A 49 2.11 5.05 3.09
C VAL A 49 1.78 5.81 4.37
N PHE A 50 0.67 5.45 5.00
CA PHE A 50 0.31 5.93 6.33
C PHE A 50 0.65 4.85 7.35
N LEU A 51 1.39 5.23 8.38
CA LEU A 51 1.86 4.34 9.45
C LEU A 51 1.17 4.69 10.77
N ASN A 52 0.52 3.70 11.37
CA ASN A 52 0.00 3.82 12.72
C ASN A 52 1.09 3.42 13.72
N LEU A 53 2.07 4.31 13.90
CA LEU A 53 3.27 4.04 14.70
C LEU A 53 2.95 3.61 16.12
N LYS A 54 1.89 4.16 16.74
CA LYS A 54 1.45 3.78 18.07
C LYS A 54 1.04 2.30 18.12
N ASN A 55 0.14 1.88 17.24
CA ASN A 55 -0.26 0.47 17.18
C ASN A 55 0.91 -0.43 16.78
N MET A 56 1.79 0.02 15.87
CA MET A 56 2.97 -0.77 15.48
C MET A 56 3.89 -1.00 16.69
N GLN A 57 4.10 -0.01 17.55
CA GLN A 57 4.91 -0.16 18.75
C GLN A 57 4.23 -1.04 19.83
N GLU A 58 2.90 -0.96 19.95
CA GLU A 58 2.14 -1.63 21.00
C GLU A 58 1.75 -3.08 20.66
N LYS A 59 1.48 -3.38 19.39
CA LYS A 59 0.78 -4.61 18.98
C LYS A 59 1.48 -5.42 17.89
N GLN A 60 2.35 -4.79 17.10
CA GLN A 60 3.07 -5.51 16.06
C GLN A 60 4.18 -6.35 16.69
N ASP A 61 4.45 -7.51 16.11
CA ASP A 61 5.69 -8.21 16.37
C ASP A 61 6.88 -7.31 16.00
N LYS A 62 7.77 -7.08 16.97
CA LYS A 62 8.81 -6.04 16.92
C LYS A 62 9.79 -6.22 15.76
N ASN A 63 9.79 -7.36 15.09
CA ASN A 63 10.73 -7.65 14.02
C ASN A 63 10.08 -8.08 12.71
N MET A 64 8.76 -7.93 12.51
CA MET A 64 8.08 -8.50 11.34
C MET A 64 8.74 -8.14 9.98
N LEU A 65 9.22 -6.90 9.81
CA LEU A 65 9.98 -6.50 8.61
C LEU A 65 11.34 -7.18 8.53
N LEU A 66 12.11 -7.19 9.62
CA LEU A 66 13.44 -7.79 9.68
C LEU A 66 13.39 -9.31 9.50
N GLU A 67 12.45 -9.98 10.16
CA GLU A 67 12.19 -11.41 10.02
C GLU A 67 11.73 -11.76 8.62
N THR A 68 10.87 -10.93 8.01
CA THR A 68 10.48 -11.13 6.62
C THR A 68 11.70 -11.01 5.71
N LEU A 69 12.54 -9.98 5.90
CA LEU A 69 13.75 -9.76 5.11
C LEU A 69 14.76 -10.91 5.27
N GLN A 70 14.99 -11.39 6.49
CA GLN A 70 15.95 -12.45 6.80
C GLN A 70 15.50 -13.84 6.34
N ASN A 71 14.20 -14.14 6.45
CA ASN A 71 13.66 -15.45 6.10
C ASN A 71 13.16 -15.54 4.65
N SER A 72 13.06 -14.41 3.96
CA SER A 72 12.71 -14.36 2.55
C SER A 72 13.86 -14.91 1.69
N LYS A 73 13.54 -15.85 0.80
CA LYS A 73 14.42 -16.23 -0.31
C LYS A 73 14.17 -15.38 -1.57
N CYS A 74 13.31 -14.38 -1.46
CA CYS A 74 12.85 -13.58 -2.56
C CYS A 74 13.87 -12.49 -2.87
N ASP A 75 14.16 -12.32 -4.16
CA ASP A 75 14.95 -11.20 -4.63
C ASP A 75 13.99 -10.03 -4.90
N PHE A 76 13.97 -9.03 -4.01
CA PHE A 76 13.03 -7.92 -4.12
C PHE A 76 13.44 -6.93 -5.22
N SER A 77 12.60 -6.78 -6.24
CA SER A 77 12.83 -5.80 -7.33
C SER A 77 12.57 -4.37 -6.85
N PHE A 78 11.61 -4.21 -5.95
CA PHE A 78 11.25 -2.95 -5.32
C PHE A 78 11.37 -3.14 -3.80
N PRO A 79 12.58 -3.04 -3.21
CA PRO A 79 12.85 -3.54 -1.87
C PRO A 79 11.91 -3.03 -0.78
N ASP A 80 11.56 -1.75 -0.81
CA ASP A 80 10.62 -1.13 0.11
C ASP A 80 9.18 -1.60 -0.13
N GLN A 81 8.72 -1.58 -1.38
CA GLN A 81 7.35 -1.95 -1.76
C GLN A 81 7.08 -3.44 -1.58
N ASP A 82 7.98 -4.30 -2.06
CA ASP A 82 7.84 -5.74 -1.98
C ASP A 82 7.88 -6.22 -0.53
N LEU A 83 8.85 -5.71 0.26
CA LEU A 83 8.96 -6.10 1.66
C LEU A 83 7.71 -5.71 2.45
N LEU A 84 7.17 -4.51 2.23
CA LEU A 84 5.92 -4.08 2.87
C LEU A 84 4.75 -5.00 2.50
N ASN A 85 4.60 -5.32 1.22
CA ASN A 85 3.53 -6.18 0.74
C ASN A 85 3.63 -7.63 1.23
N VAL A 86 4.84 -8.14 1.47
CA VAL A 86 5.06 -9.49 2.02
C VAL A 86 4.86 -9.52 3.54
N ALA A 87 5.45 -8.56 4.26
CA ALA A 87 5.42 -8.52 5.72
C ALA A 87 4.02 -8.16 6.24
N PHE A 88 3.35 -7.20 5.62
CA PHE A 88 2.06 -6.66 6.07
C PHE A 88 0.89 -7.06 5.18
N GLN A 89 1.01 -8.10 4.35
CA GLN A 89 -0.01 -8.51 3.36
C GLN A 89 -1.48 -8.41 3.86
N HIS A 90 -1.73 -8.85 5.09
CA HIS A 90 -3.07 -8.89 5.70
C HIS A 90 -3.40 -7.69 6.60
N TYR A 91 -2.47 -6.74 6.72
CA TYR A 91 -2.55 -5.58 7.61
C TYR A 91 -2.44 -4.23 6.88
N ILE A 92 -2.42 -4.23 5.54
CA ILE A 92 -2.46 -2.98 4.77
C ILE A 92 -3.90 -2.64 4.39
N TYR A 93 -4.42 -1.58 5.01
CA TYR A 93 -5.69 -0.99 4.65
C TYR A 93 -5.61 -0.28 3.28
N PRO A 94 -6.55 -0.49 2.36
CA PRO A 94 -6.52 0.15 1.05
C PRO A 94 -6.89 1.65 1.16
N LEU A 95 -6.03 2.51 0.63
CA LEU A 95 -6.33 3.93 0.46
C LEU A 95 -7.02 4.20 -0.86
N SER A 96 -7.84 5.26 -0.89
CA SER A 96 -8.37 5.79 -2.14
C SER A 96 -7.22 6.17 -3.07
N MET A 97 -7.34 5.80 -4.35
CA MET A 97 -6.39 6.15 -5.41
C MET A 97 -6.10 7.66 -5.51
N ARG A 98 -6.99 8.51 -4.99
CA ARG A 98 -6.77 9.96 -4.93
C ARG A 98 -5.53 10.36 -4.12
N TRP A 99 -5.11 9.54 -3.16
CA TRP A 99 -3.95 9.80 -2.30
C TRP A 99 -2.63 9.27 -2.87
N ASN A 100 -2.67 8.46 -3.92
CA ASN A 100 -1.48 7.91 -4.57
C ASN A 100 -1.83 7.60 -6.03
N PHE A 101 -2.14 8.65 -6.79
CA PHE A 101 -2.56 8.50 -8.19
C PHE A 101 -1.33 8.53 -9.09
N PHE A 102 -1.14 7.52 -9.93
CA PHE A 102 -0.01 7.43 -10.86
C PHE A 102 -0.48 7.61 -12.31
N THR A 103 0.41 8.18 -13.13
CA THR A 103 0.08 8.77 -14.45
C THR A 103 -0.20 7.76 -15.57
N TYR A 104 0.00 6.45 -15.34
CA TYR A 104 -0.27 5.40 -16.34
C TYR A 104 -1.75 5.32 -16.77
N PHE A 105 -2.66 5.93 -16.01
CA PHE A 105 -4.06 6.06 -16.39
C PHE A 105 -4.24 7.25 -17.34
N GLU A 106 -4.07 7.01 -18.64
CA GLU A 106 -4.13 8.02 -19.70
C GLU A 106 -5.53 8.62 -19.96
N THR A 107 -6.59 8.14 -19.30
CA THR A 107 -7.94 8.71 -19.46
C THR A 107 -8.46 9.28 -18.15
N GLN A 108 -8.13 10.55 -17.91
CA GLN A 108 -8.72 11.29 -16.81
C GLN A 108 -10.17 11.65 -17.16
N SER A 109 -11.12 11.10 -16.40
CA SER A 109 -12.45 11.71 -16.33
C SER A 109 -12.30 13.14 -15.80
N PRO A 110 -12.96 14.15 -16.39
CA PRO A 110 -12.92 15.52 -15.90
C PRO A 110 -13.47 15.67 -14.47
N TYR A 111 -14.11 14.63 -13.93
CA TYR A 111 -14.67 14.59 -12.58
C TYR A 111 -13.77 13.92 -11.55
N PHE A 112 -12.64 13.32 -11.96
CA PHE A 112 -11.69 12.73 -11.03
C PHE A 112 -10.66 13.76 -10.59
N SER A 113 -10.47 13.90 -9.28
CA SER A 113 -9.42 14.75 -8.70
C SER A 113 -8.54 13.96 -7.76
N TYR A 114 -7.23 14.08 -7.94
CA TYR A 114 -6.23 13.54 -7.04
C TYR A 114 -5.82 14.60 -6.00
N PHE A 115 -5.42 14.14 -4.82
CA PHE A 115 -4.75 14.95 -3.80
C PHE A 115 -3.24 14.90 -3.97
N ILE A 116 -2.71 13.73 -4.37
CA ILE A 116 -1.29 13.50 -4.63
C ILE A 116 -1.16 12.79 -5.97
N LEU A 117 -0.37 13.39 -6.86
CA LEU A 117 0.06 12.81 -8.13
C LEU A 117 1.47 12.25 -7.97
N HIS A 118 1.61 10.95 -8.15
CA HIS A 118 2.87 10.22 -8.00
C HIS A 118 3.45 9.88 -9.38
N TYR A 119 4.53 10.57 -9.76
CA TYR A 119 5.33 10.26 -10.93
C TYR A 119 6.29 9.10 -10.64
N ALA A 120 5.73 7.89 -10.49
CA ALA A 120 6.53 6.68 -10.38
C ALA A 120 7.20 6.40 -11.73
N GLY A 121 8.49 6.08 -11.72
CA GLY A 121 9.26 5.79 -12.93
C GLY A 121 8.71 4.60 -13.73
N THR A 122 9.11 4.52 -14.99
CA THR A 122 8.81 3.40 -15.91
C THR A 122 9.82 2.27 -15.77
#